data_AF-A0A526YIW4-F1
#
_entry.id   AF-A0A526YIW4-F1
#
_cell.length_a   1.000
_cell.length_b   1.000
_cell.length_c   1.000
_cell.angle_alpha   90.00
_cell.angle_beta   90.00
_cell.angle_gamma   90.00
#
_symmetry.space_group_name_H-M   'P 1'
#
loop_
_entity.id
_entity.type
_entity.pdbx_description
1 polymer ?
#
loop_
_entity_poly.entity_id
_entity_poly.type
_entity_poly.pdbx_seq_one_letter_code
_entity_poly.pdbx_strand_id
1 'polypeptide(L)'
;ITCGACVRACREVQVNDVIGMAERGNHSLPVFDMHDPMGLSTCVTCGECVQACPTGALYEKSLMDNAGKTRVIQEFDKVVDTLCPFCGVGCQTSVAVKDNRIVQVDGRNGYANENRLCVKGRFGFDYAMSPERLTKPLIRRDDAPKSGDADMRGVDPLTVFREASW
;
A
#
# COMPACT_ATOMS: atom_id res chain seq x y z
N ILE A 1 5.78 0.55 -23.60
CA ILE A 1 6.55 1.63 -24.27
C ILE A 1 7.71 2.07 -23.37
N THR A 2 8.84 2.51 -23.93
CA THR A 2 10.04 2.94 -23.17
C THR A 2 10.07 4.47 -22.98
N CYS A 3 9.03 5.03 -22.34
CA CYS A 3 8.85 6.48 -22.22
C CYS A 3 9.69 7.16 -21.10
N GLY A 4 10.32 6.36 -20.23
CA GLY A 4 11.14 6.85 -19.12
C GLY A 4 10.37 7.56 -18.00
N ALA A 5 9.03 7.50 -17.98
CA ALA A 5 8.22 8.15 -16.95
C ALA A 5 8.51 7.60 -15.54
N CYS A 6 8.69 6.28 -15.42
CA CYS A 6 9.07 5.63 -14.16
C CYS A 6 10.45 6.07 -13.63
N VAL A 7 11.41 6.28 -14.53
CA VAL A 7 12.76 6.77 -14.20
C VAL A 7 12.68 8.19 -13.64
N ARG A 8 12.00 9.11 -14.36
CA ARG A 8 11.82 10.49 -13.90
C ARG A 8 11.04 10.57 -12.58
N ALA A 9 9.98 9.78 -12.44
CA ALA A 9 9.25 9.66 -11.18
C ALA A 9 10.15 9.23 -10.01
N CYS A 10 11.02 8.24 -10.22
CA CYS A 10 11.92 7.74 -9.18
C CYS A 10 13.04 8.74 -8.84
N ARG A 11 13.63 9.39 -9.84
CA ARG A 11 14.79 10.27 -9.71
C ARG A 11 14.44 11.71 -9.36
N GLU A 12 13.45 12.28 -10.03
CA GLU A 12 13.16 13.72 -9.95
C GLU A 12 12.09 14.02 -8.91
N VAL A 13 11.10 13.13 -8.75
CA VAL A 13 9.99 13.35 -7.81
C VAL A 13 10.31 12.79 -6.43
N GLN A 14 10.70 11.51 -6.37
CA GLN A 14 10.98 10.84 -5.09
C GLN A 14 12.45 10.89 -4.68
N VAL A 15 13.35 11.26 -5.60
CA VAL A 15 14.80 11.42 -5.35
C VAL A 15 15.45 10.15 -4.78
N ASN A 16 14.94 8.97 -5.17
CA ASN A 16 15.55 7.69 -4.79
C ASN A 16 16.57 7.20 -5.84
N ASP A 17 16.33 7.51 -7.13
CA ASP A 17 17.19 7.12 -8.25
C ASP A 17 17.48 5.61 -8.39
N VAL A 18 16.49 4.78 -8.06
CA VAL A 18 16.62 3.31 -8.09
C VAL A 18 16.30 2.73 -9.47
N ILE A 19 15.41 3.38 -10.23
CA ILE A 19 14.98 2.90 -11.55
C ILE A 19 15.82 3.55 -12.64
N GLY A 20 16.54 2.73 -13.40
CA GLY A 20 17.28 3.12 -14.60
C GLY A 20 16.69 2.52 -15.89
N MET A 21 17.35 2.79 -17.01
CA MET A 21 17.12 2.10 -18.29
C MET A 21 18.38 1.29 -18.64
N ALA A 22 18.22 -0.03 -18.80
CA ALA A 22 19.28 -0.89 -19.30
C ALA A 22 19.14 -1.11 -20.81
N GLU A 23 20.20 -1.65 -21.41
CA GLU A 23 20.31 -1.95 -22.83
C GLU A 23 20.11 -0.73 -23.74
N ARG A 24 19.93 -0.95 -25.05
CA ARG A 24 19.77 0.12 -26.04
C ARG A 24 18.84 -0.29 -27.17
N GLY A 25 18.21 0.72 -27.78
CA GLY A 25 17.34 0.51 -28.95
C GLY A 25 16.04 -0.20 -28.57
N ASN A 26 15.63 -1.14 -29.40
CA ASN A 26 14.43 -1.97 -29.19
C ASN A 26 14.54 -2.93 -27.99
N HIS A 27 15.75 -3.17 -27.47
CA HIS A 27 16.00 -3.98 -26.28
C HIS A 27 15.98 -3.18 -24.97
N SER A 28 15.79 -1.86 -25.04
CA SER A 28 15.77 -1.02 -23.83
C SER A 28 14.64 -1.40 -22.88
N LEU A 29 14.95 -1.50 -21.58
CA LEU A 29 13.98 -1.84 -20.55
C LEU A 29 14.28 -1.13 -19.22
N PRO A 30 13.25 -0.79 -18.42
CA PRO A 30 13.44 -0.30 -17.07
C PRO A 30 14.02 -1.38 -16.16
N VAL A 31 15.00 -1.02 -15.32
CA VAL A 31 15.64 -1.92 -14.35
C VAL A 31 15.76 -1.25 -13.00
N PHE A 32 15.80 -2.03 -11.93
CA PHE A 32 16.09 -1.55 -10.58
C PHE A 32 17.57 -1.81 -10.27
N ASP A 33 18.28 -0.82 -9.74
CA ASP A 33 19.72 -0.88 -9.44
C ASP A 33 20.53 -1.58 -10.55
N MET A 34 21.23 -2.68 -10.25
CA MET A 34 21.99 -3.48 -11.21
C MET A 34 21.16 -4.62 -11.81
N HIS A 35 19.91 -4.32 -12.20
CA HIS A 35 18.95 -5.30 -12.70
C HIS A 35 18.47 -6.29 -11.62
N ASP A 36 18.50 -5.87 -10.36
CA ASP A 36 18.00 -6.67 -9.25
C ASP A 36 16.47 -6.74 -9.28
N PRO A 37 15.87 -7.84 -8.76
CA PRO A 37 14.44 -7.86 -8.48
C PRO A 37 14.08 -6.68 -7.55
N MET A 38 12.94 -6.01 -7.79
CA MET A 38 12.53 -4.82 -7.02
C MET A 38 12.60 -5.00 -5.50
N GLY A 39 12.24 -6.19 -4.98
CA GLY A 39 12.27 -6.48 -3.55
C GLY A 39 13.66 -6.73 -2.96
N LEU A 40 14.68 -6.88 -3.80
CA LEU A 40 16.09 -7.04 -3.43
C LEU A 40 16.93 -5.79 -3.76
N SER A 41 16.33 -4.82 -4.43
CA SER A 41 16.94 -3.54 -4.76
C SER A 41 16.78 -2.55 -3.59
N THR A 42 17.40 -1.38 -3.70
CA THR A 42 17.29 -0.23 -2.78
C THR A 42 15.93 0.48 -2.84
N CYS A 43 14.93 -0.09 -3.53
CA CYS A 43 13.59 0.48 -3.68
C CYS A 43 12.87 0.61 -2.33
N VAL A 44 12.42 1.82 -2.01
CA VAL A 44 11.60 2.09 -0.80
C VAL A 44 10.11 1.83 -0.98
N THR A 45 9.69 1.27 -2.12
CA THR A 45 8.30 0.85 -2.43
C THR A 45 7.26 1.97 -2.33
N CYS A 46 7.63 3.22 -2.67
CA CYS A 46 6.71 4.37 -2.64
C CYS A 46 5.59 4.32 -3.70
N GLY A 47 5.80 3.60 -4.80
CA GLY A 47 4.82 3.44 -5.88
C GLY A 47 4.64 4.65 -6.79
N GLU A 48 5.51 5.66 -6.76
CA GLU A 48 5.42 6.81 -7.68
C GLU A 48 5.55 6.38 -9.15
N CYS A 49 6.44 5.42 -9.43
CA CYS A 49 6.61 4.87 -10.78
C CYS A 49 5.38 4.09 -11.28
N VAL A 50 4.58 3.53 -10.37
CA VAL A 50 3.32 2.83 -10.67
C VAL A 50 2.28 3.86 -11.09
N GLN A 51 2.09 4.91 -10.29
CA GLN A 51 1.15 6.00 -10.61
C GLN A 51 1.53 6.74 -11.91
N ALA A 52 2.82 6.93 -12.18
CA ALA A 52 3.30 7.61 -13.37
C ALA A 52 3.26 6.73 -14.65
N CYS A 53 2.97 5.43 -14.55
CA CYS A 53 3.04 4.53 -15.69
C CYS A 53 1.80 4.65 -16.60
N PRO A 54 1.92 5.18 -17.83
CA PRO A 54 0.74 5.43 -18.68
C PRO A 54 0.17 4.18 -19.34
N THR A 55 0.86 3.05 -19.26
CA THR A 55 0.49 1.81 -19.98
C THR A 55 0.16 0.64 -19.07
N GLY A 56 0.33 0.81 -17.75
CA GLY A 56 0.19 -0.29 -16.79
C GLY A 56 1.29 -1.35 -16.85
N ALA A 57 2.45 -1.05 -17.45
CA ALA A 57 3.63 -1.90 -17.37
C ALA A 57 4.14 -2.04 -15.92
N LEU A 58 3.97 -0.99 -15.13
CA LEU A 58 4.03 -1.02 -13.67
C LEU A 58 2.61 -0.75 -13.16
N TYR A 59 2.11 -1.58 -12.26
CA TYR A 59 0.72 -1.54 -11.82
C TYR A 59 0.56 -2.13 -10.43
N GLU A 60 -0.50 -1.74 -9.71
CA GLU A 60 -0.79 -2.22 -8.37
C GLU A 60 -1.24 -3.68 -8.38
N LYS A 61 -0.56 -4.52 -7.58
CA LYS A 61 -0.87 -5.93 -7.45
C LYS A 61 -2.29 -6.19 -6.93
N SER A 62 -2.85 -5.29 -6.12
CA SER A 62 -4.21 -5.41 -5.56
C SER A 62 -5.31 -5.41 -6.63
N LEU A 63 -5.02 -4.94 -7.84
CA LEU A 63 -5.96 -4.91 -8.96
C LEU A 63 -5.77 -6.07 -9.95
N MET A 64 -4.70 -6.86 -9.77
CA MET A 64 -4.32 -7.98 -10.64
C MET A 64 -4.86 -9.30 -10.11
N ASP A 65 -4.87 -10.32 -10.97
CA ASP A 65 -5.03 -11.71 -10.55
C ASP A 65 -3.85 -12.18 -9.67
N ASN A 66 -4.01 -13.34 -9.03
CA ASN A 66 -2.96 -13.90 -8.16
C ASN A 66 -1.64 -14.15 -8.88
N ALA A 67 -1.66 -14.34 -10.21
CA ALA A 67 -0.47 -14.51 -11.04
C ALA A 67 0.18 -13.18 -11.45
N GLY A 68 -0.47 -12.03 -11.21
CA GLY A 68 0.03 -10.71 -11.60
C GLY A 68 0.06 -10.47 -13.11
N LYS A 69 -0.78 -11.17 -13.89
CA LYS A 69 -0.79 -11.15 -15.36
C LYS A 69 -1.94 -10.36 -15.95
N THR A 70 -3.10 -10.40 -15.30
CA THR A 70 -4.31 -9.76 -15.83
C THR A 70 -4.98 -8.91 -14.77
N ARG A 71 -5.50 -7.76 -15.21
CA ARG A 71 -6.29 -6.90 -14.35
C ARG A 71 -7.68 -7.50 -14.15
N VAL A 72 -8.02 -7.79 -12.89
CA VAL A 72 -9.31 -8.40 -12.52
C VAL A 72 -10.31 -7.38 -12.01
N ILE A 73 -9.84 -6.24 -11.48
CA ILE A 73 -10.71 -5.14 -11.03
C ILE A 73 -10.67 -4.02 -12.06
N GLN A 74 -11.68 -3.95 -12.92
CA GLN A 74 -11.79 -2.94 -13.98
C GLN A 74 -12.54 -1.68 -13.53
N GLU A 75 -13.50 -1.86 -12.63
CA GLU A 75 -14.40 -0.81 -12.16
C GLU A 75 -14.45 -0.80 -10.63
N PHE A 76 -14.67 0.39 -10.07
CA PHE A 76 -14.81 0.59 -8.63
C PHE A 76 -16.28 0.87 -8.32
N ASP A 77 -16.77 0.36 -7.18
CA ASP A 77 -18.13 0.65 -6.74
C ASP A 77 -18.27 2.12 -6.31
N LYS A 78 -17.19 2.66 -5.73
CA LYS A 78 -17.06 4.08 -5.38
C LYS A 78 -15.61 4.47 -5.17
N VAL A 79 -15.35 5.77 -5.31
CA VAL A 79 -14.10 6.42 -4.92
C VAL A 79 -14.43 7.45 -3.86
N VAL A 80 -13.73 7.41 -2.73
CA VAL A 80 -13.99 8.28 -1.57
C VAL A 80 -12.75 9.11 -1.28
N ASP A 81 -12.93 10.43 -1.22
CA ASP A 81 -11.89 11.35 -0.82
C ASP A 81 -11.76 11.39 0.70
N THR A 82 -10.55 11.19 1.22
CA THR A 82 -10.25 11.17 2.65
C THR A 82 -8.77 11.55 2.90
N LEU A 83 -8.30 11.40 4.13
CA LEU A 83 -6.93 11.66 4.55
C LEU A 83 -6.21 10.37 4.94
N CYS A 84 -4.91 10.33 4.65
CA CYS A 84 -4.01 9.28 5.10
C CYS A 84 -3.87 9.29 6.64
N PRO A 85 -4.17 8.19 7.35
CA PRO A 85 -4.18 8.15 8.82
C PRO A 85 -2.81 7.88 9.46
N PHE A 86 -1.73 7.85 8.68
CA PHE A 86 -0.44 7.31 9.14
C PHE A 86 0.46 8.30 9.87
N CYS A 87 0.88 9.38 9.21
CA CYS A 87 1.79 10.37 9.79
C CYS A 87 1.15 11.75 9.81
N GLY A 88 1.75 12.69 10.53
CA GLY A 88 1.24 14.05 10.70
C GLY A 88 1.21 14.94 9.43
N VAL A 89 1.67 14.43 8.27
CA VAL A 89 1.60 15.16 7.00
C VAL A 89 0.15 15.31 6.52
N GLY A 90 -0.71 14.31 6.79
CA GLY A 90 -2.12 14.35 6.39
C GLY A 90 -2.32 14.37 4.87
N CYS A 91 -1.59 13.53 4.13
CA CYS A 91 -1.72 13.44 2.66
C CYS A 91 -3.20 13.24 2.26
N GLN A 92 -3.65 14.00 1.26
CA GLN A 92 -5.00 13.87 0.71
C GLN A 92 -5.05 12.67 -0.24
N THR A 93 -6.07 11.83 -0.11
CA THR A 93 -6.17 10.55 -0.82
C THR A 93 -7.55 10.35 -1.44
N SER A 94 -7.58 9.67 -2.59
CA SER A 94 -8.80 9.09 -3.18
C SER A 94 -8.72 7.58 -3.03
N VAL A 95 -9.67 7.00 -2.31
CA VAL A 95 -9.71 5.58 -1.95
C VAL A 95 -10.75 4.88 -2.79
N ALA A 96 -10.32 3.95 -3.65
CA ALA A 96 -11.20 3.12 -4.46
C ALA A 96 -11.67 1.89 -3.67
N VAL A 97 -12.98 1.65 -3.70
CA VAL A 97 -13.63 0.53 -3.01
C VAL A 97 -14.32 -0.39 -4.00
N LYS A 98 -14.15 -1.69 -3.80
CA LYS A 98 -14.84 -2.76 -4.52
C LYS A 98 -15.22 -3.89 -3.56
N ASP A 99 -16.44 -4.38 -3.63
CA ASP A 99 -16.96 -5.48 -2.79
C ASP A 99 -16.74 -5.21 -1.28
N ASN A 100 -16.96 -3.96 -0.88
CA ASN A 100 -16.74 -3.47 0.48
C ASN A 100 -15.29 -3.61 0.99
N ARG A 101 -14.31 -3.67 0.07
CA ARG A 101 -12.87 -3.69 0.36
C ARG A 101 -12.18 -2.51 -0.30
N ILE A 102 -11.15 -1.97 0.34
CA ILE A 102 -10.25 -1.00 -0.29
C ILE A 102 -9.36 -1.76 -1.26
N VAL A 103 -9.28 -1.29 -2.51
CA VAL A 103 -8.53 -1.97 -3.58
C VAL A 103 -7.43 -1.12 -4.21
N GLN A 104 -7.53 0.21 -4.09
CA GLN A 104 -6.50 1.14 -4.53
C GLN A 104 -6.60 2.44 -3.72
N VAL A 105 -5.46 3.08 -3.49
CA VAL A 105 -5.39 4.41 -2.90
C VAL A 105 -4.44 5.27 -3.71
N ASP A 106 -4.96 6.36 -4.26
CA ASP A 106 -4.18 7.36 -4.98
C ASP A 106 -4.07 8.67 -4.20
N GLY A 107 -2.98 9.39 -4.42
CA GLY A 107 -2.78 10.72 -3.87
C GLY A 107 -3.60 11.74 -4.64
N ARG A 108 -4.36 12.58 -3.92
CA ARG A 108 -5.01 13.75 -4.51
C ARG A 108 -4.02 14.89 -4.58
N ASN A 109 -4.18 15.74 -5.59
CA ASN A 109 -3.40 16.96 -5.67
C ASN A 109 -3.86 17.93 -4.57
N GLY A 110 -2.93 18.36 -3.72
CA GLY A 110 -3.18 19.23 -2.59
C GLY A 110 -1.88 19.62 -1.90
N TYR A 111 -1.92 20.70 -1.12
CA TYR A 111 -0.71 21.32 -0.54
C TYR A 111 0.19 20.37 0.26
N ALA A 112 -0.39 19.36 0.91
CA ALA A 112 0.36 18.44 1.76
C ALA A 112 1.23 17.46 0.98
N ASN A 113 0.81 17.07 -0.22
CA ASN A 113 1.39 15.91 -0.90
C ASN A 113 1.50 16.01 -2.41
N GLU A 114 0.87 17.00 -3.07
CA GLU A 114 0.92 17.18 -4.53
C GLU A 114 0.76 15.84 -5.24
N ASN A 115 -0.35 15.12 -4.95
CA ASN A 115 -0.68 13.79 -5.50
C ASN A 115 0.28 12.63 -5.20
N ARG A 116 1.34 12.86 -4.41
CA ARG A 116 2.30 11.83 -3.98
C ARG A 116 1.81 11.10 -2.74
N LEU A 117 2.27 9.87 -2.56
CA LEU A 117 2.08 9.06 -1.36
C LEU A 117 3.33 8.24 -1.07
N CYS A 118 3.58 7.95 0.21
CA CYS A 118 4.56 6.96 0.63
C CYS A 118 3.94 5.55 0.63
N VAL A 119 4.77 4.52 0.81
CA VAL A 119 4.35 3.11 0.89
C VAL A 119 3.15 2.88 1.82
N LYS A 120 3.15 3.52 3.00
CA LYS A 120 2.07 3.36 3.99
C LYS A 120 0.73 3.88 3.46
N GLY A 121 0.73 5.08 2.89
CA GLY A 121 -0.50 5.70 2.39
C GLY A 121 -1.04 5.04 1.13
N ARG A 122 -0.15 4.57 0.24
CA ARG A 122 -0.53 3.98 -1.04
C ARG A 122 -0.96 2.52 -0.92
N PHE A 123 -0.26 1.73 -0.10
CA PHE A 123 -0.42 0.28 -0.06
C PHE A 123 -0.83 -0.26 1.31
N GLY A 124 -0.62 0.48 2.39
CA GLY A 124 -0.87 0.04 3.75
C GLY A 124 -2.34 0.10 4.18
N PHE A 125 -3.30 -0.27 3.34
CA PHE A 125 -4.74 -0.21 3.67
C PHE A 125 -5.34 -1.58 4.06
N ASP A 126 -4.56 -2.64 3.99
CA ASP A 126 -4.97 -4.03 4.23
C ASP A 126 -5.31 -4.33 5.69
N TYR A 127 -4.73 -3.59 6.66
CA TYR A 127 -5.01 -3.75 8.09
C TYR A 127 -6.50 -3.62 8.44
N ALA A 128 -7.26 -2.80 7.69
CA ALA A 128 -8.69 -2.65 7.89
C ALA A 128 -9.48 -3.93 7.59
N MET A 129 -8.90 -4.83 6.79
CA MET A 129 -9.45 -6.13 6.39
C MET A 129 -8.66 -7.30 7.01
N SER A 130 -7.77 -7.02 7.97
CA SER A 130 -7.00 -8.05 8.66
C SER A 130 -7.92 -9.04 9.37
N PRO A 131 -7.66 -10.36 9.30
CA PRO A 131 -8.39 -11.35 10.10
C PRO A 131 -8.21 -11.14 11.61
N GLU A 132 -7.15 -10.43 12.03
CA GLU A 132 -6.89 -10.09 13.43
C GLU A 132 -7.70 -8.87 13.91
N ARG A 133 -8.45 -8.21 13.03
CA ARG A 133 -9.27 -7.04 13.38
C ARG A 133 -10.37 -7.45 14.35
N LEU A 134 -10.37 -6.85 15.55
CA LEU A 134 -11.45 -6.99 16.51
C LEU A 134 -12.74 -6.36 15.96
N THR A 135 -13.80 -7.16 15.85
CA THR A 135 -15.11 -6.73 15.35
C THR A 135 -16.18 -6.71 16.44
N LYS A 136 -15.83 -7.16 17.64
CA LYS A 136 -16.73 -7.24 18.79
C LYS A 136 -16.06 -6.64 20.03
N PRO A 137 -16.84 -5.98 20.91
CA PRO A 137 -16.32 -5.50 22.18
C PRO A 137 -15.88 -6.68 23.06
N LEU A 138 -14.72 -6.54 23.70
CA LEU A 138 -14.13 -7.56 24.56
C LEU A 138 -13.96 -7.02 25.99
N ILE A 139 -14.25 -7.86 26.98
CA ILE A 139 -14.10 -7.59 28.42
C ILE A 139 -13.03 -8.52 28.97
N ARG A 140 -12.12 -8.00 29.80
CA ARG A 140 -11.06 -8.81 30.39
C ARG A 140 -11.65 -9.88 31.30
N ARG A 141 -11.12 -11.10 31.24
CA ARG A 141 -11.59 -12.19 32.09
C ARG A 141 -11.09 -12.02 33.51
N ASP A 142 -11.85 -12.51 34.47
CA ASP A 142 -11.49 -12.44 35.90
C ASP A 142 -10.30 -13.36 36.24
N ASP A 143 -10.13 -14.45 35.50
CA ASP A 143 -9.03 -15.43 35.63
C ASP A 143 -7.75 -15.03 34.88
N ALA A 144 -7.78 -13.93 34.13
CA ALA A 144 -6.63 -13.35 33.46
C ALA A 144 -6.38 -11.94 34.04
N PRO A 145 -5.73 -11.80 35.22
CA PRO A 145 -5.46 -10.51 35.87
C PRO A 145 -4.38 -9.69 35.17
N LYS A 146 -4.36 -8.36 35.38
CA LYS A 146 -3.50 -7.44 34.60
C LYS A 146 -2.09 -7.47 35.19
N SER A 147 -1.11 -7.74 34.33
CA SER A 147 0.30 -7.68 34.70
C SER A 147 1.00 -6.59 33.90
N GLY A 148 1.97 -5.91 34.51
CA GLY A 148 2.74 -4.83 33.86
C GLY A 148 3.68 -5.34 32.77
N ASP A 149 4.07 -6.61 32.84
CA ASP A 149 4.93 -7.34 31.91
C ASP A 149 4.12 -8.23 30.94
N ALA A 150 2.79 -8.11 30.91
CA ALA A 150 1.96 -8.89 30.00
C ALA A 150 2.25 -8.52 28.54
N ASP A 151 2.76 -9.48 27.77
CA ASP A 151 2.97 -9.35 26.33
C ASP A 151 1.74 -9.86 25.57
N MET A 152 1.12 -8.99 24.77
CA MET A 152 -0.05 -9.32 23.95
C MET A 152 0.30 -9.52 22.48
N ARG A 153 1.58 -9.47 22.09
CA ARG A 153 2.00 -9.67 20.70
C ARG A 153 1.83 -11.13 20.30
N GLY A 154 1.06 -11.37 19.24
CA GLY A 154 0.81 -12.73 18.72
C GLY A 154 -0.03 -13.62 19.64
N VAL A 155 -0.65 -13.04 20.68
CA VAL A 155 -1.54 -13.76 21.59
C VAL A 155 -2.97 -13.69 21.05
N ASP A 156 -3.68 -14.82 21.04
CA ASP A 156 -5.12 -14.82 20.78
C ASP A 156 -5.84 -14.00 21.87
N PRO A 157 -6.48 -12.87 21.53
CA PRO A 157 -7.16 -12.02 22.50
C PRO A 157 -8.19 -12.78 23.34
N LEU A 158 -8.79 -13.86 22.84
CA LEU A 158 -9.82 -14.63 23.55
C LEU A 158 -9.28 -15.46 24.74
N THR A 159 -7.97 -15.59 24.84
CA THR A 159 -7.31 -16.20 26.03
C THR A 159 -7.29 -15.25 27.22
N VAL A 160 -7.33 -13.94 26.98
CA VAL A 160 -7.25 -12.89 28.00
C VAL A 160 -8.58 -12.15 28.18
N PHE A 161 -9.37 -12.07 27.12
CA PHE A 161 -10.65 -11.38 27.09
C PHE A 161 -11.78 -12.32 26.68
N ARG A 162 -12.99 -12.05 27.15
CA ARG A 162 -14.23 -12.65 26.68
C ARG A 162 -15.00 -11.64 25.85
N GLU A 163 -15.89 -12.10 24.98
CA GLU A 163 -16.86 -11.22 24.32
C GLU A 163 -17.77 -10.57 25.36
N ALA A 164 -18.12 -9.30 25.14
CA ALA A 164 -19.07 -8.61 26.01
C ALA A 164 -20.47 -9.25 25.85
N SER A 165 -21.09 -9.55 26.98
CA SER A 165 -22.50 -9.93 27.09
C SER A 165 -23.21 -8.83 27.86
N TRP A 166 -24.28 -8.29 27.29
CA TRP A 166 -25.15 -7.30 27.95
C TRP A 166 -26.40 -7.97 28.50
#